data_AF-A0A398CLY5-F1
#
_entry.id   AF-A0A398CLY5-F1
#
_cell.length_a   1.000
_cell.length_b   1.000
_cell.length_c   1.000
_cell.angle_alpha   90.00
_cell.angle_beta   90.00
_cell.angle_gamma   90.00
#
_symmetry.space_group_name_H-M   'P 1'
#
loop_
_entity.id
_entity.type
_entity.pdbx_description
1 polymer ?
#
loop_
_entity_poly.entity_id
_entity_poly.type
_entity_poly.pdbx_seq_one_letter_code
_entity_poly.pdbx_strand_id
1 'polypeptide(L)'
;MILIIPEVKSIIITGNPTIIGKLEIDETVDLGDDFLLSGTACIGTKESSACDNFDFTVISPKALDRKLNTTNLINGRACFIVKDFDIKLLKERIDDIISNCLGETWEEIAQKLSPYFYWEYEN
;
A
#
# COMPACT_ATOMS: atom_id res chain seq x y z
N MET A 1 -1.67 7.47 -29.41
CA MET A 1 -0.77 6.96 -28.36
C MET A 1 -1.25 5.61 -27.88
N ILE A 2 -0.34 4.77 -27.40
CA ILE A 2 -0.67 3.55 -26.65
C ILE A 2 -0.74 3.96 -25.18
N LEU A 3 -1.86 3.67 -24.52
CA LEU A 3 -2.04 3.91 -23.10
C LEU A 3 -1.39 2.77 -22.31
N ILE A 4 -0.57 3.10 -21.32
CA ILE A 4 0.02 2.11 -20.42
C ILE A 4 -1.06 1.67 -19.43
N ILE A 5 -1.24 0.35 -19.33
CA ILE A 5 -2.12 -0.29 -18.35
C ILE A 5 -1.24 -0.80 -17.21
N PRO A 6 -1.27 -0.17 -16.03
CA PRO A 6 -0.54 -0.66 -14.87
C PRO A 6 -1.22 -1.89 -14.28
N GLU A 7 -0.43 -2.73 -13.63
CA GLU A 7 -0.87 -3.97 -13.00
C GLU A 7 -0.03 -4.22 -11.74
N VAL A 8 -0.68 -4.65 -10.66
CA VAL A 8 0.00 -5.17 -9.47
C VAL A 8 0.62 -6.52 -9.80
N LYS A 9 1.93 -6.64 -9.65
CA LYS A 9 2.65 -7.92 -9.80
C LYS A 9 2.72 -8.67 -8.48
N SER A 10 2.90 -7.95 -7.37
CA SER A 10 2.83 -8.50 -6.03
C SER A 10 2.53 -7.42 -4.99
N ILE A 11 1.99 -7.84 -3.84
CA ILE A 11 1.86 -7.02 -2.64
C ILE A 11 2.46 -7.82 -1.49
N ILE A 12 3.40 -7.18 -0.78
CA ILE A 12 4.04 -7.71 0.42
C ILE A 12 3.56 -6.86 1.59
N ILE A 13 3.00 -7.49 2.62
CA ILE A 13 2.66 -6.84 3.88
C ILE A 13 3.60 -7.38 4.95
N THR A 14 4.23 -6.48 5.69
CA THR A 14 5.10 -6.82 6.81
C THR A 14 4.63 -6.18 8.10
N GLY A 15 4.90 -6.85 9.22
CA GLY A 15 4.69 -6.28 10.54
C GLY A 15 5.77 -6.73 11.50
N ASN A 16 5.64 -6.37 12.78
CA ASN A 16 6.63 -6.74 13.79
C ASN A 16 6.56 -8.27 14.05
N PRO A 17 7.59 -9.05 13.69
CA PRO A 17 7.55 -10.50 13.84
C PRO A 17 7.47 -10.95 15.30
N THR A 18 7.92 -10.11 16.24
CA THR A 18 7.78 -10.36 17.69
C THR A 18 6.33 -10.32 18.15
N ILE A 19 5.47 -9.59 17.42
CA ILE A 19 4.04 -9.44 17.74
C ILE A 19 3.21 -10.42 16.91
N ILE A 20 3.54 -10.60 15.63
CA ILE A 20 2.71 -11.30 14.65
C ILE A 20 3.15 -12.75 14.46
N GLY A 21 4.34 -13.13 14.93
CA GLY A 21 4.90 -14.48 14.79
C GLY A 21 5.47 -14.80 13.40
N LYS A 22 5.24 -13.93 12.41
CA LYS A 22 5.83 -13.96 11.06
C LYS A 22 6.18 -12.55 10.58
N LEU A 23 7.17 -12.44 9.68
CA LEU A 23 7.58 -11.16 9.10
C LEU A 23 6.60 -10.71 8.01
N GLU A 24 6.22 -11.62 7.11
CA GLU A 24 5.33 -11.37 5.98
C GLU A 24 3.93 -11.92 6.26
N ILE A 25 2.91 -11.16 5.85
CA ILE A 25 1.50 -11.52 5.98
C ILE A 25 0.91 -11.65 4.58
N ASP A 26 0.60 -12.88 4.22
CA ASP A 26 0.11 -13.31 2.91
C ASP A 26 -1.37 -13.75 2.93
N GLU A 27 -1.94 -13.84 4.12
CA GLU A 27 -3.31 -14.29 4.38
C GLU A 27 -4.02 -13.35 5.37
N THR A 28 -5.35 -13.40 5.39
CA THR A 28 -6.15 -12.69 6.39
C THR A 28 -5.87 -13.29 7.77
N VAL A 29 -5.39 -12.45 8.69
CA VAL A 29 -5.05 -12.82 10.07
C VAL A 29 -5.73 -11.88 11.04
N ASP A 30 -6.18 -12.40 12.18
CA ASP A 30 -6.71 -11.57 13.26
C ASP A 30 -5.54 -10.91 14.01
N LEU A 31 -5.36 -9.62 13.78
CA LEU A 31 -4.36 -8.79 14.45
C LEU A 31 -4.95 -8.00 15.64
N GLY A 32 -6.23 -8.23 15.96
CA GLY A 32 -6.98 -7.39 16.88
C GLY A 32 -7.26 -5.99 16.32
N ASP A 33 -7.57 -5.05 17.22
CA ASP A 33 -7.99 -3.69 16.86
C ASP A 33 -6.84 -2.67 16.86
N ASP A 34 -5.61 -3.09 17.14
CA ASP A 34 -4.46 -2.22 17.39
C ASP A 34 -3.20 -2.68 16.66
N PHE A 35 -3.10 -2.30 15.38
CA PHE A 35 -1.97 -2.71 14.53
C PHE A 35 -1.50 -1.60 13.60
N LEU A 36 -0.23 -1.71 13.25
CA LEU A 36 0.47 -0.88 12.27
C LEU A 36 1.35 -1.81 11.44
N LEU A 37 1.16 -1.81 10.13
CA LEU A 37 1.86 -2.65 9.17
C LEU A 37 2.46 -1.79 8.06
N SER A 38 3.54 -2.29 7.47
CA SER A 38 4.12 -1.74 6.25
C SER A 38 3.68 -2.58 5.06
N GLY A 39 3.39 -1.95 3.94
CA GLY A 39 3.07 -2.62 2.69
C GLY A 39 3.93 -2.09 1.54
N THR A 40 4.27 -2.98 0.61
CA THR A 40 4.92 -2.64 -0.66
C THR A 40 4.13 -3.29 -1.78
N ALA A 41 3.64 -2.48 -2.72
CA ALA A 41 3.08 -2.96 -3.98
C ALA A 41 4.15 -2.85 -5.07
N CYS A 42 4.46 -3.97 -5.71
CA CYS A 42 5.29 -4.00 -6.92
C CYS A 42 4.35 -3.84 -8.10
N ILE A 43 4.37 -2.64 -8.72
CA ILE A 43 3.47 -2.24 -9.79
C ILE A 43 4.28 -2.11 -11.08
N GLY A 44 3.82 -2.74 -12.15
CA GLY A 44 4.46 -2.69 -13.45
C GLY A 44 3.46 -2.56 -14.58
N THR A 45 3.91 -2.65 -15.82
CA THR A 45 3.00 -2.69 -16.98
C THR A 45 2.45 -4.09 -17.19
N LYS A 46 1.22 -4.21 -17.69
CA LYS A 46 0.57 -5.52 -17.93
C LYS A 46 1.42 -6.49 -18.76
N GLU A 47 2.13 -5.99 -19.77
CA GLU A 47 2.93 -6.81 -20.70
C GLU A 47 4.35 -7.12 -20.20
N SER A 48 4.77 -6.60 -19.04
CA SER A 48 6.12 -6.76 -18.48
C SER A 48 6.10 -7.51 -17.16
N SER A 49 7.17 -8.25 -16.86
CA SER A 49 7.42 -8.80 -15.51
C SER A 49 8.19 -7.83 -14.61
N ALA A 50 8.71 -6.73 -15.15
CA ALA A 50 9.35 -5.69 -14.36
C ALA A 50 8.31 -4.84 -13.63
N CYS A 51 8.68 -4.32 -12.47
CA CYS A 51 7.87 -3.42 -11.66
C CYS A 51 8.77 -2.48 -10.88
N ASP A 52 8.16 -1.41 -10.38
CA ASP A 52 8.75 -0.56 -9.35
C ASP A 52 8.00 -0.77 -8.03
N ASN A 53 8.67 -0.45 -6.93
CA ASN A 53 8.11 -0.52 -5.59
C ASN A 53 7.34 0.76 -5.21
N PHE A 54 6.15 0.54 -4.66
CA PHE A 54 5.25 1.57 -4.16
C PHE A 54 4.87 1.24 -2.71
N ASP A 55 5.48 1.94 -1.76
CA ASP A 55 5.34 1.70 -0.33
C ASP A 55 4.12 2.41 0.26
N PHE A 56 3.50 1.80 1.27
CA PHE A 56 2.37 2.33 1.99
C PHE A 56 2.29 1.80 3.42
N THR A 57 1.42 2.40 4.23
CA THR A 57 1.13 1.96 5.59
C THR A 57 -0.30 1.42 5.66
N VAL A 58 -0.52 0.36 6.45
CA VAL A 58 -1.84 -0.10 6.87
C VAL A 58 -1.97 0.09 8.37
N ILE A 59 -2.98 0.84 8.83
CA ILE A 59 -3.11 1.21 10.24
C ILE A 59 -4.55 1.04 10.72
N SER A 60 -4.72 0.55 11.95
CA SER A 60 -6.03 0.53 12.61
C SER A 60 -6.38 1.89 13.23
N PRO A 61 -7.68 2.22 13.42
CA PRO A 61 -8.07 3.46 14.09
C PRO A 61 -7.43 3.66 15.47
N LYS A 62 -7.28 2.59 16.25
CA LYS A 62 -6.67 2.65 17.59
C LYS A 62 -5.17 2.90 17.53
N ALA A 63 -4.46 2.29 16.59
CA ALA A 63 -3.05 2.57 16.37
C ALA A 63 -2.84 4.00 15.86
N LEU A 64 -3.74 4.50 15.01
CA LEU A 64 -3.75 5.88 14.54
C LEU A 64 -3.95 6.87 15.70
N ASP A 65 -4.92 6.61 16.58
CA ASP A 65 -5.18 7.42 17.78
C ASP A 65 -3.96 7.46 18.71
N ARG A 66 -3.33 6.31 19.00
CA ARG A 66 -2.07 6.27 19.77
C ARG A 66 -0.97 7.13 19.11
N LYS A 67 -0.82 7.05 17.78
CA LYS A 67 0.17 7.85 17.04
C LYS A 67 -0.13 9.35 17.11
N LEU A 68 -1.41 9.74 17.02
CA LEU A 68 -1.86 11.13 17.19
C LEU A 68 -1.60 11.63 18.61
N ASN A 69 -1.86 10.83 19.63
CA ASN A 69 -1.57 11.19 21.03
C ASN A 69 -0.08 11.49 21.28
N THR A 70 0.81 11.00 20.41
CA THR A 70 2.27 11.27 20.50
C THR A 70 2.71 12.46 19.65
N THR A 71 2.09 12.66 18.49
CA THR A 71 2.58 13.60 17.45
C THR A 71 1.70 14.85 17.28
N ASN A 72 0.45 14.82 17.77
CA ASN A 72 -0.61 15.82 17.58
C ASN A 72 -1.03 16.12 16.12
N LEU A 73 -0.29 15.63 15.13
CA LEU A 73 -0.56 15.82 13.71
C LEU A 73 0.03 14.67 12.89
N ILE A 74 -0.75 14.14 11.95
CA ILE A 74 -0.30 13.12 10.99
C ILE A 74 -0.62 13.59 9.58
N ASN A 75 0.38 13.57 8.70
CA ASN A 75 0.15 13.62 7.25
C ASN A 75 -0.25 12.22 6.77
N GLY A 76 -1.46 12.10 6.21
CA GLY A 76 -2.08 10.81 5.86
C GLY A 76 -1.68 10.22 4.50
N ARG A 77 -0.70 10.80 3.79
CA ARG A 77 -0.23 10.28 2.51
C ARG A 77 0.22 8.82 2.62
N ALA A 78 -0.13 8.01 1.62
CA ALA A 78 0.18 6.58 1.52
C ALA A 78 -0.22 5.76 2.75
N CYS A 79 -1.39 6.06 3.31
CA CYS A 79 -1.92 5.40 4.50
C CYS A 79 -3.32 4.84 4.24
N PHE A 80 -3.47 3.53 4.38
CA PHE A 80 -4.75 2.84 4.38
C PHE A 80 -5.21 2.64 5.82
N ILE A 81 -6.31 3.29 6.19
CA ILE A 81 -6.92 3.13 7.51
C ILE A 81 -7.99 2.05 7.41
N VAL A 82 -7.83 0.95 8.13
CA VAL A 82 -8.71 -0.21 8.07
C VAL A 82 -9.18 -0.60 9.47
N LYS A 83 -10.45 -0.98 9.62
CA LYS A 83 -10.98 -1.39 10.92
C LYS A 83 -10.35 -2.70 11.39
N ASP A 84 -10.36 -3.69 10.48
CA ASP A 84 -9.83 -5.02 10.66
C ASP A 84 -8.88 -5.32 9.48
N PHE A 85 -7.80 -6.07 9.70
CA PHE A 85 -6.89 -6.40 8.61
C PHE A 85 -7.50 -7.47 7.71
N ASP A 86 -7.77 -7.11 6.46
CA ASP A 86 -8.18 -8.04 5.41
C ASP A 86 -7.34 -7.80 4.16
N ILE A 87 -6.43 -8.73 3.88
CA ILE A 87 -5.53 -8.64 2.73
C ILE A 87 -6.28 -8.68 1.39
N LYS A 88 -7.46 -9.32 1.33
CA LYS A 88 -8.26 -9.38 0.10
C LYS A 88 -8.87 -8.02 -0.20
N LEU A 89 -9.51 -7.41 0.79
CA LEU A 89 -10.06 -6.06 0.68
C LEU A 89 -8.98 -5.03 0.32
N LEU A 90 -7.79 -5.15 0.93
CA LEU A 90 -6.66 -4.29 0.63
C LEU A 90 -6.20 -4.44 -0.83
N LYS A 91 -6.07 -5.68 -1.32
CA LYS A 91 -5.70 -5.98 -2.71
C LYS A 91 -6.73 -5.41 -3.70
N GLU A 92 -8.02 -5.67 -3.47
CA GLU A 92 -9.12 -5.13 -4.28
C GLU A 92 -9.06 -3.60 -4.33
N ARG A 93 -8.83 -2.95 -3.17
CA ARG A 93 -8.74 -1.49 -3.12
C ARG A 93 -7.53 -0.95 -3.88
N ILE A 94 -6.39 -1.63 -3.83
CA ILE A 94 -5.17 -1.25 -4.56
C ILE A 94 -5.37 -1.43 -6.07
N ASP A 95 -5.97 -2.55 -6.51
CA ASP A 95 -6.31 -2.79 -7.91
C ASP A 95 -7.29 -1.74 -8.46
N ASP A 96 -8.28 -1.34 -7.66
CA ASP A 96 -9.19 -0.24 -7.99
C ASP A 96 -8.46 1.10 -8.15
N ILE A 97 -7.49 1.42 -7.29
CA ILE A 97 -6.69 2.64 -7.43
C ILE A 97 -5.89 2.60 -8.73
N ILE A 98 -5.17 1.51 -8.96
CA ILE A 98 -4.22 1.38 -10.07
C ILE A 98 -4.93 1.34 -11.42
N SER A 99 -6.07 0.67 -11.53
CA SER A 99 -6.88 0.62 -12.75
C SER A 99 -7.39 2.00 -13.20
N ASN A 100 -7.46 2.98 -12.28
CA ASN A 100 -7.82 4.37 -12.57
C ASN A 100 -6.60 5.27 -12.86
N CYS A 101 -5.37 4.75 -12.75
CA CYS A 101 -4.12 5.50 -12.97
C CYS A 101 -3.49 5.17 -14.33
N LEU A 102 -4.18 5.51 -15.42
CA LEU A 102 -3.68 5.29 -16.79
C LEU A 102 -2.82 6.46 -17.26
N GLY A 103 -1.82 6.23 -18.13
CA GLY A 103 -0.93 7.29 -18.63
C GLY A 103 -0.23 6.92 -19.93
N GLU A 104 0.38 7.90 -20.58
CA GLU A 104 1.19 7.68 -21.79
C GLU A 104 2.64 7.32 -21.45
N THR A 105 3.09 7.72 -20.27
CA THR A 105 4.41 7.44 -19.71
C THR A 105 4.30 6.79 -18.33
N TRP A 106 5.37 6.12 -17.90
CA TRP A 106 5.42 5.53 -16.56
C TRP A 106 5.43 6.60 -15.47
N GLU A 107 6.16 7.70 -15.69
CA GLU A 107 6.23 8.84 -14.79
C GLU A 107 4.85 9.47 -14.55
N GLU A 108 4.01 9.59 -15.58
CA GLU A 108 2.62 10.06 -15.41
C GLU A 108 1.80 9.13 -14.52
N ILE A 109 1.98 7.81 -14.66
CA ILE A 109 1.30 6.81 -13.83
C ILE A 109 1.80 6.92 -12.38
N ALA A 110 3.11 6.93 -12.18
CA ALA A 110 3.72 7.08 -10.85
C ALA A 110 3.27 8.36 -10.15
N GLN A 111 3.17 9.48 -10.87
CA GLN A 111 2.63 10.73 -10.33
C GLN A 111 1.16 10.59 -9.90
N LYS A 112 0.33 9.89 -10.69
CA LYS A 112 -1.08 9.62 -10.32
C LYS A 112 -1.20 8.69 -9.12
N LEU A 113 -0.23 7.81 -8.91
CA LEU A 113 -0.15 6.90 -7.77
C LEU A 113 0.37 7.58 -6.49
N SER A 114 1.10 8.68 -6.61
CA SER A 114 1.76 9.37 -5.47
C SER A 114 0.86 9.75 -4.28
N PRO A 115 -0.46 10.05 -4.41
CA PRO A 115 -1.30 10.28 -3.23
C PRO A 115 -1.48 9.02 -2.36
N TYR A 116 -1.39 7.84 -2.98
CA TYR A 116 -1.72 6.55 -2.38
C TYR A 116 -0.48 5.75 -1.95
N PHE A 117 0.68 6.07 -2.52
CA PHE A 117 1.91 5.32 -2.31
C PHE A 117 3.14 6.24 -2.30
N TYR A 118 4.23 5.73 -1.72
CA TYR A 118 5.56 6.29 -1.90
C TYR A 118 6.32 5.50 -2.98
N TRP A 119 6.70 6.14 -4.08
CA TRP A 119 7.43 5.49 -5.15
C TRP A 119 8.92 5.43 -4.85
N GLU A 120 9.61 4.31 -5.11
CA GLU A 120 11.03 4.16 -4.78
C GLU A 120 11.98 5.16 -5.48
N TYR A 121 11.50 5.82 -6.55
CA TYR A 121 12.24 6.84 -7.30
C TYR A 121 11.75 8.27 -7.07
N GLU A 122 10.80 8.51 -6.16
CA GLU A 122 10.40 9.86 -5.81
C GLU A 122 11.36 10.50 -4.79
N ASN A 123 11.61 11.80 -4.94
CA ASN A 123 12.47 12.59 -4.05
C ASN A 123 11.65 13.51 -3.15
#